data_AF-A0A6I1W1R4-F1
#
_entry.id   AF-A0A6I1W1R4-F1
#
_cell.length_a   1.000
_cell.length_b   1.000
_cell.length_c   1.000
_cell.angle_alpha   90.00
_cell.angle_beta   90.00
_cell.angle_gamma   90.00
#
_symmetry.space_group_name_H-M   'P 1'
#
loop_
_entity.id
_entity.type
_entity.pdbx_description
1 polymer ?
#
loop_
_entity_poly.entity_id
_entity_poly.type
_entity_poly.pdbx_seq_one_letter_code
_entity_poly.pdbx_strand_id
1 'polypeptide(L)' 'DQKSRYEAYAIGRQWGWLSVNDIRRLENMPPVPGGDIYLQPLNMVDAGKGAADLTNPNVRAQLELQHAEIERILAQ' A
#
# COMPACT_ATOMS: atom_id res chain seq x y z
N ASP A 1 -16.49 11.98 7.33
CA ASP A 1 -16.50 13.36 6.77
C ASP A 1 -15.62 13.42 5.52
N GLN A 2 -15.40 14.58 4.92
CA GLN A 2 -14.56 14.74 3.71
C GLN A 2 -13.05 14.80 4.02
N LYS A 3 -12.67 15.45 5.12
CA LYS A 3 -11.26 15.69 5.48
C LYS A 3 -10.59 14.37 5.89
N SER A 4 -11.17 13.64 6.83
CA SER A 4 -10.59 12.37 7.30
C SER A 4 -10.44 11.33 6.18
N ARG A 5 -11.34 11.35 5.18
CA ARG A 5 -11.28 10.44 4.02
C ARG A 5 -10.08 10.77 3.12
N TYR A 6 -9.86 12.05 2.81
CA TYR A 6 -8.69 12.47 2.03
C TYR A 6 -7.38 12.35 2.81
N GLU A 7 -7.40 12.51 4.13
CA GLU A 7 -6.25 12.23 5.01
C GLU A 7 -5.90 10.73 5.01
N ALA A 8 -6.90 9.83 5.09
CA ALA A 8 -6.67 8.39 4.96
C ALA A 8 -6.06 8.01 3.60
N TYR A 9 -6.50 8.63 2.50
CA TYR A 9 -5.90 8.44 1.18
C TYR A 9 -4.47 8.96 1.09
N ALA A 10 -4.18 10.13 1.69
CA ALA A 10 -2.82 10.65 1.75
C ALA A 10 -1.88 9.72 2.53
N ILE A 11 -2.33 9.20 3.68
CA ILE A 11 -1.58 8.23 4.50
C ILE A 11 -1.35 6.93 3.73
N GLY A 12 -2.42 6.32 3.19
CA GLY A 12 -2.33 5.07 2.44
C GLY A 12 -1.45 5.20 1.19
N ARG A 13 -1.47 6.34 0.52
CA ARG A 13 -0.56 6.60 -0.61
C ARG A 13 0.88 6.82 -0.17
N GLN A 14 1.11 7.58 0.91
CA GLN A 14 2.45 7.83 1.48
C GLN A 14 3.16 6.54 1.91
N TRP A 15 2.43 5.56 2.44
CA TRP A 15 2.97 4.26 2.86
C TRP A 15 2.95 3.18 1.77
N GLY A 16 2.50 3.50 0.56
CA GLY A 16 2.49 2.57 -0.58
C GLY A 16 1.32 1.59 -0.62
N TRP A 17 0.31 1.74 0.22
CA TRP A 17 -0.89 0.90 0.25
C TRP A 17 -1.94 1.27 -0.81
N LEU A 18 -1.93 2.53 -1.28
CA LEU A 18 -2.89 3.03 -2.28
C LEU A 18 -2.21 3.62 -3.52
N SER A 19 -2.59 3.12 -4.68
CA SER A 19 -2.33 3.75 -5.98
C SER A 19 -3.28 4.96 -6.21
N VAL A 20 -3.02 5.78 -7.23
CA VAL A 20 -3.97 6.84 -7.64
C VAL A 20 -5.28 6.23 -8.13
N ASN A 21 -5.20 5.11 -8.84
CA ASN A 21 -6.36 4.43 -9.39
C ASN A 21 -7.19 3.71 -8.30
N ASP A 22 -6.58 3.30 -7.18
CA ASP A 22 -7.35 2.83 -6.02
C ASP A 22 -8.21 3.94 -5.42
N ILE A 23 -7.60 5.11 -5.17
CA ILE A 23 -8.32 6.28 -4.64
C ILE A 23 -9.42 6.70 -5.61
N ARG A 24 -9.15 6.74 -6.92
CA ARG A 24 -10.16 7.04 -7.94
C ARG A 24 -11.28 6.01 -7.97
N ARG A 25 -11.00 4.71 -7.79
CA ARG A 25 -12.03 3.66 -7.71
C ARG A 25 -12.94 3.85 -6.50
N LEU A 26 -12.37 4.22 -5.34
CA LEU A 26 -13.14 4.52 -4.12
C LEU A 26 -14.02 5.77 -4.28
N GLU A 27 -13.54 6.77 -5.03
CA GLU A 27 -14.31 7.98 -5.39
C GLU A 27 -15.17 7.83 -6.66
N ASN A 28 -15.28 6.61 -7.22
CA ASN A 28 -16.05 6.30 -8.42
C ASN A 28 -15.65 7.11 -9.68
N MET A 29 -14.37 7.48 -9.78
CA MET A 29 -13.76 8.25 -10.87
C MET A 29 -13.05 7.34 -11.89
N PRO A 30 -12.96 7.75 -13.17
CA PRO A 30 -12.23 6.99 -14.20
C PRO A 30 -10.72 6.93 -13.89
N PRO A 31 -10.04 5.81 -14.20
CA PRO A 31 -8.59 5.66 -13.96
C PRO A 31 -7.74 6.59 -14.84
N VAL A 32 -6.48 6.77 -14.48
CA VAL A 32 -5.48 7.50 -15.28
C VAL A 32 -4.31 6.61 -15.70
N PRO A 33 -3.64 6.91 -16.84
CA PRO A 33 -2.37 6.28 -17.20
C PRO A 33 -1.32 6.47 -16.09
N GLY A 34 -0.61 5.39 -15.73
CA GLY A 34 0.33 5.39 -14.62
C GLY A 34 -0.30 5.51 -13.22
N GLY A 35 -1.63 5.51 -13.12
CA GLY A 35 -2.34 5.66 -11.86
C GLY A 35 -2.23 4.45 -10.93
N ASP A 36 -1.90 3.27 -11.45
CA ASP A 36 -1.74 2.01 -10.69
C ASP A 36 -0.36 1.90 -10.01
N ILE A 37 0.48 2.94 -10.07
CA ILE A 37 1.80 2.96 -9.43
C ILE A 37 1.64 3.22 -7.91
N TYR A 38 1.99 2.21 -7.13
CA TYR A 38 2.17 2.28 -5.68
C TYR A 38 3.50 2.98 -5.34
N LEU A 39 3.52 3.75 -4.26
CA LEU A 39 4.73 4.42 -3.80
C LEU A 39 5.62 3.48 -3.01
N GLN A 40 6.92 3.70 -3.15
CA GLN A 40 8.00 2.98 -2.47
C GLN A 40 8.55 3.92 -1.38
N PRO A 41 8.43 3.61 -0.08
CA PRO A 41 9.04 4.45 0.94
C PRO A 41 10.56 4.35 0.82
N LEU A 42 11.25 5.42 0.40
CA LEU A 42 12.71 5.39 0.12
C LEU A 42 13.62 4.96 1.31
N ASN A 43 13.06 4.85 2.52
CA ASN A 43 13.73 4.37 3.72
C ASN A 43 13.42 2.88 4.06
N MET A 44 12.60 2.18 3.26
CA MET A 44 12.17 0.79 3.44
C MET A 44 12.07 0.10 2.07
N VAL A 45 12.82 -0.99 1.88
CA VAL A 45 13.09 -1.61 0.55
C VAL A 45 11.88 -1.85 -0.38
N ASP A 46 12.16 -1.68 -1.67
CA ASP A 46 11.25 -1.28 -2.75
C ASP A 46 10.20 -2.31 -3.21
N ALA A 47 8.93 -1.90 -3.27
CA ALA A 47 7.87 -2.53 -4.06
C ALA A 47 8.10 -2.35 -5.58
N GLY A 48 9.11 -3.04 -6.15
CA GLY A 48 9.38 -2.99 -7.59
C GLY A 48 10.84 -3.22 -8.03
N LYS A 49 11.80 -3.46 -7.13
CA LYS A 49 13.19 -3.78 -7.51
C LYS A 49 13.67 -5.10 -6.89
N GLY A 50 13.78 -6.09 -7.76
CA GLY A 50 14.11 -7.47 -7.40
C GLY A 50 12.89 -8.21 -6.88
N ALA A 51 12.70 -9.46 -7.34
CA ALA A 51 11.77 -10.34 -6.66
C ALA A 51 12.22 -10.44 -5.19
N ALA A 52 11.31 -10.25 -4.23
CA ALA A 52 11.61 -10.47 -2.83
C ALA A 52 12.19 -11.89 -2.70
N ASP A 53 13.37 -12.02 -2.11
CA ASP A 53 13.99 -13.32 -1.94
C ASP A 53 13.19 -14.13 -0.91
N LEU A 54 12.23 -14.91 -1.42
CA LEU A 54 11.37 -15.77 -0.62
C LEU A 54 12.18 -16.88 0.07
N THR A 55 13.45 -17.11 -0.29
CA THR A 55 14.32 -18.05 0.42
C THR A 55 14.95 -17.42 1.68
N ASN A 56 14.91 -16.10 1.84
CA ASN A 56 15.38 -15.41 3.04
C ASN A 56 14.33 -15.49 4.17
N PRO A 57 14.63 -16.14 5.30
CA PRO A 57 13.65 -16.35 6.37
C PRO A 57 13.21 -15.06 7.07
N ASN A 58 14.07 -14.04 7.11
CA ASN A 58 13.73 -12.76 7.74
C ASN A 58 12.70 -11.99 6.90
N VAL A 59 12.81 -12.07 5.57
CA VAL A 59 11.85 -11.46 4.64
C VAL A 59 10.48 -12.11 4.78
N ARG A 60 10.41 -13.45 4.83
CA ARG A 60 9.16 -14.18 5.06
C ARG A 60 8.48 -13.81 6.37
N ALA A 61 9.22 -13.86 7.49
CA ALA A 61 8.68 -13.51 8.81
C ALA A 61 8.13 -12.06 8.86
N GLN A 62 8.79 -11.12 8.16
CA GLN A 62 8.36 -9.73 8.13
C GLN A 62 7.11 -9.51 7.27
N LEU A 63 6.95 -10.26 6.16
CA LEU A 63 5.71 -10.25 5.35
C LEU A 63 4.53 -10.86 6.12
N GLU A 64 4.74 -11.95 6.85
CA GLU A 64 3.69 -12.60 7.67
C GLU A 64 3.20 -11.68 8.79
N LEU A 65 4.11 -10.97 9.46
CA LEU A 65 3.76 -9.94 10.45
C LEU A 65 2.99 -8.77 9.84
N GLN A 66 3.35 -8.32 8.64
CA GLN A 66 2.58 -7.29 7.92
C GLN A 66 1.17 -7.76 7.58
N HIS A 67 1.00 -9.00 7.11
CA HIS A 67 -0.31 -9.56 6.78
C HIS A 67 -1.21 -9.65 8.03
N ALA A 68 -0.67 -10.17 9.14
CA ALA A 68 -1.40 -10.28 10.40
C ALA A 68 -1.82 -8.91 10.97
N GLU A 69 -0.97 -7.89 10.88
CA GLU A 69 -1.33 -6.54 11.35
C GLU A 69 -2.37 -5.88 10.42
N ILE A 70 -2.32 -6.13 9.10
CA ILE A 70 -3.35 -5.69 8.15
C ILE A 70 -4.70 -6.36 8.44
N GLU A 71 -4.75 -7.69 8.61
CA GLU A 71 -5.98 -8.40 8.98
C GLU A 71 -6.56 -7.90 10.29
N ARG A 72 -5.71 -7.61 11.28
CA ARG A 72 -6.11 -7.06 12.58
C ARG A 72 -6.70 -5.64 12.48
N ILE A 73 -6.14 -4.79 11.62
CA ILE A 73 -6.64 -3.42 11.39
C ILE A 73 -7.97 -3.43 10.62
N LEU A 74 -8.15 -4.38 9.69
CA LEU A 74 -9.38 -4.54 8.91
C LEU A 74 -10.52 -5.23 9.69
N ALA A 75 -10.24 -5.78 10.87
CA ALA A 75 -11.20 -6.46 11.75
C ALA A 75 -11.76 -5.56 12.89
N GLN A 76 -11.52 -4.24 12.83
CA GLN A 76 -12.09 -3.23 13.73
C GLN A 76 -13.18 -2.38 13.05
#